data_AF-A0A6G3YWE0-F1
#
_entry.id   AF-A0A6G3YWE0-F1
#
_cell.length_a   1.000
_cell.length_b   1.000
_cell.length_c   1.000
_cell.angle_alpha   90.00
_cell.angle_beta   90.00
_cell.angle_gamma   90.00
#
_symmetry.space_group_name_H-M   'P 1'
#
loop_
_entity.id
_entity.type
_entity.pdbx_description
1 polymer ?
#
loop_
_entity_poly.entity_id
_entity_poly.type
_entity_poly.pdbx_seq_one_letter_code
_entity_poly.pdbx_strand_id
1 'polypeptide(L)'
;MTFGREFRQNQRIGEANRIAARANRQSEKLEDTLDELEGRIEKLSMLCQAMWEVLQTKAKFPDTLLAAKLEEIQARNVGPNGKKVFHCASCNRALNKNHLNKCMYCGQEQPPRSIFEMM
;
A
#
# COMPACT_ATOMS: atom_id res chain seq x y z
N MET A 1 -14.43 -27.49 49.84
CA MET A 1 -13.53 -27.42 48.66
C MET A 1 -14.19 -26.67 47.47
N THR A 2 -14.66 -25.45 47.70
CA THR A 2 -15.37 -24.61 46.69
C THR A 2 -14.56 -23.38 46.30
N PHE A 3 -13.87 -22.77 47.28
CA PHE A 3 -13.03 -21.58 47.13
C PHE A 3 -11.98 -21.66 46.01
N GLY A 4 -11.29 -22.80 45.87
CA GLY A 4 -10.29 -22.99 44.82
C GLY A 4 -10.87 -23.10 43.39
N ARG A 5 -12.14 -23.47 43.24
CA ARG A 5 -12.83 -23.50 41.94
C ARG A 5 -13.31 -22.11 41.55
N GLU A 6 -13.91 -21.38 42.47
CA GLU A 6 -14.36 -19.99 42.27
C GLU A 6 -13.20 -19.05 41.93
N PHE A 7 -12.06 -19.18 42.61
CA PHE A 7 -10.87 -18.39 42.32
C PHE A 7 -10.36 -18.63 40.88
N ARG A 8 -10.27 -19.89 40.44
CA ARG A 8 -9.87 -20.22 39.07
C ARG A 8 -10.89 -19.76 38.04
N GLN A 9 -12.19 -19.84 38.35
CA GLN A 9 -13.25 -19.33 37.47
C GLN A 9 -13.16 -17.82 37.31
N ASN A 10 -12.98 -17.07 38.40
CA ASN A 10 -12.81 -15.62 38.37
C ASN A 10 -11.55 -15.20 37.59
N GLN A 11 -10.45 -15.94 37.71
CA GLN A 11 -9.25 -15.71 36.91
C GLN A 11 -9.50 -15.91 35.41
N ARG A 12 -10.18 -17.00 35.01
CA ARG A 12 -10.50 -17.26 33.59
C ARG A 12 -11.44 -16.21 33.00
N ILE A 13 -12.41 -15.73 33.78
CA ILE A 13 -13.30 -14.63 33.37
C ILE A 13 -12.49 -13.34 33.17
N GLY A 14 -11.59 -13.03 34.11
CA GLY A 14 -10.71 -11.86 34.00
C GLY A 14 -9.81 -11.91 32.77
N GLU A 15 -9.25 -13.08 32.46
CA GLU A 15 -8.45 -13.30 31.25
C GLU A 15 -9.28 -13.18 29.97
N ALA A 16 -10.44 -13.83 29.91
CA ALA A 16 -11.35 -13.74 28.76
C ALA A 16 -11.78 -12.29 28.50
N ASN A 17 -12.11 -11.54 29.54
CA ASN A 17 -12.46 -10.12 29.43
C ASN A 17 -11.29 -9.27 28.91
N ARG A 18 -10.05 -9.57 29.34
CA ARG A 18 -8.85 -8.86 28.83
C ARG A 18 -8.59 -9.17 27.35
N ILE A 19 -8.76 -10.43 26.94
CA ILE A 19 -8.61 -10.82 25.53
C ILE A 19 -9.67 -10.14 24.67
N ALA A 20 -10.94 -10.17 25.11
CA ALA A 20 -12.04 -9.50 24.42
C ALA A 20 -11.80 -7.98 24.32
N ALA A 21 -11.41 -7.33 25.41
CA ALA A 21 -11.11 -5.89 25.41
C ALA A 21 -9.88 -5.52 24.57
N ARG A 22 -8.93 -6.44 24.38
CA ARG A 22 -7.79 -6.23 23.48
C ARG A 22 -8.22 -6.40 22.02
N ALA A 23 -9.02 -7.42 21.72
CA ALA A 23 -9.56 -7.63 20.38
C ALA A 23 -10.41 -6.44 19.94
N ASN A 24 -11.30 -5.93 20.81
CA ASN A 24 -12.14 -4.77 20.50
C ASN A 24 -11.30 -3.53 20.16
N ARG A 25 -10.30 -3.22 21.00
CA ARG A 25 -9.38 -2.10 20.75
C ARG A 25 -8.55 -2.25 19.48
N GLN A 26 -8.22 -3.49 19.11
CA GLN A 26 -7.51 -3.75 17.86
C GLN A 26 -8.43 -3.55 16.65
N SER A 27 -9.70 -3.94 16.75
CA SER A 27 -10.71 -3.69 15.72
C SER A 27 -10.96 -2.19 15.55
N GLU A 28 -11.21 -1.45 16.64
CA GLU A 28 -11.41 0.01 16.61
C GLU A 28 -10.23 0.71 15.93
N LYS A 29 -9.00 0.36 16.30
CA LYS A 29 -7.81 0.94 15.67
C LYS A 29 -7.70 0.61 14.18
N LEU A 30 -8.12 -0.58 13.77
CA LEU A 30 -8.10 -0.98 12.37
C LEU A 30 -9.15 -0.20 11.57
N GLU A 31 -10.34 -0.01 12.13
CA GLU A 31 -11.40 0.83 11.56
C GLU A 31 -10.90 2.27 11.38
N ASP A 32 -10.33 2.88 12.41
CA ASP A 32 -9.74 4.23 12.33
C ASP A 32 -8.67 4.34 11.22
N THR A 33 -7.84 3.30 11.08
CA THR A 33 -6.80 3.26 10.05
C THR A 33 -7.40 3.13 8.65
N LEU A 34 -8.48 2.36 8.50
CA LEU A 34 -9.18 2.21 7.23
C LEU A 34 -9.82 3.53 6.83
N ASP A 35 -10.51 4.21 7.74
CA ASP A 35 -11.13 5.51 7.49
C ASP A 35 -10.09 6.56 7.07
N GLU A 36 -8.93 6.59 7.72
CA GLU A 36 -7.83 7.48 7.33
C GLU A 36 -7.31 7.15 5.92
N LEU A 37 -7.12 5.87 5.61
CA LEU A 37 -6.65 5.43 4.30
C LEU A 37 -7.67 5.73 3.20
N GLU A 38 -8.96 5.51 3.45
CA GLU A 38 -10.05 5.83 2.54
C GLU A 38 -10.08 7.33 2.24
N GLY A 39 -10.00 8.18 3.28
CA GLY A 39 -9.92 9.63 3.11
C GLY A 39 -8.68 10.08 2.31
N ARG A 40 -7.53 9.43 2.52
CA ARG A 40 -6.31 9.70 1.74
C ARG A 40 -6.46 9.28 0.27
N ILE A 41 -7.12 8.14 0.00
CA ILE A 41 -7.40 7.66 -1.36
C ILE A 41 -8.37 8.60 -2.06
N GLU A 42 -9.43 9.04 -1.40
CA GLU A 42 -10.40 9.99 -1.95
C GLU A 42 -9.71 11.31 -2.33
N LYS A 43 -8.92 11.88 -1.41
CA LYS A 43 -8.16 13.11 -1.68
C LYS A 43 -7.18 12.94 -2.83
N LEU A 44 -6.47 11.81 -2.91
CA LEU A 44 -5.56 11.53 -4.02
C LEU A 44 -6.32 11.42 -5.35
N SER A 45 -7.51 10.81 -5.32
CA SER A 45 -8.36 10.65 -6.51
C SER A 45 -8.84 11.99 -7.02
N MET A 46 -9.28 12.88 -6.12
CA MET A 46 -9.65 14.26 -6.47
C MET A 46 -8.46 15.04 -7.04
N LEU A 47 -7.27 14.92 -6.46
CA LEU A 47 -6.07 15.58 -6.98
C LEU A 47 -5.69 15.06 -8.37
N CYS A 48 -5.74 13.75 -8.60
CA CYS A 48 -5.49 13.14 -9.91
C CYS A 48 -6.51 13.60 -10.95
N GLN A 49 -7.79 13.68 -10.58
CA GLN A 49 -8.82 14.23 -11.45
C GLN A 49 -8.55 15.70 -11.79
N ALA A 50 -8.28 16.54 -10.79
CA ALA A 50 -7.98 17.96 -11.01
C ALA A 50 -6.74 18.14 -11.91
N MET A 51 -5.68 17.35 -11.70
CA MET A 51 -4.50 17.35 -12.58
C MET A 51 -4.87 16.96 -14.02
N TRP A 52 -5.73 15.96 -14.21
CA TRP A 52 -6.17 15.55 -15.54
C TRP A 52 -7.02 16.61 -16.23
N GLU A 53 -7.97 17.24 -15.52
CA GLU A 53 -8.79 18.33 -16.06
C GLU A 53 -7.94 19.53 -16.50
N VAL A 54 -6.88 19.85 -15.75
CA VAL A 54 -5.90 20.88 -16.15
C VAL A 54 -5.18 20.49 -17.45
N LEU A 55 -4.76 19.23 -17.58
CA LEU A 55 -4.10 18.72 -18.79
C LEU A 55 -5.04 18.72 -20.00
N GLN A 56 -6.30 18.31 -19.83
CA GLN A 56 -7.31 18.40 -20.88
C GLN A 56 -7.51 19.85 -21.32
N THR A 57 -7.65 20.78 -20.37
CA THR A 57 -7.96 22.17 -20.67
C THR A 57 -6.79 22.90 -21.32
N LYS A 58 -5.56 22.69 -20.82
CA LYS A 58 -4.37 23.43 -21.26
C LYS A 58 -3.65 22.77 -22.44
N ALA A 59 -3.61 21.46 -22.48
CA ALA A 59 -2.87 20.69 -23.49
C ALA A 59 -3.78 19.96 -24.49
N LYS A 60 -5.12 20.04 -24.33
CA LYS A 60 -6.12 19.39 -25.20
C LYS A 60 -5.91 17.87 -25.32
N PHE A 61 -5.45 17.25 -24.24
CA PHE A 61 -5.27 15.80 -24.23
C PHE A 61 -6.61 15.08 -24.21
N PRO A 62 -6.82 14.07 -25.08
CA PRO A 62 -8.03 13.27 -25.06
C PRO A 62 -7.98 12.21 -23.94
N ASP A 63 -9.13 11.80 -23.43
CA ASP A 63 -9.22 10.73 -22.41
C ASP A 63 -8.60 9.40 -22.86
N THR A 64 -8.60 9.13 -24.17
CA THR A 64 -7.96 7.95 -24.75
C THR A 64 -6.46 7.90 -24.48
N LEU A 65 -5.80 9.04 -24.34
CA LEU A 65 -4.38 9.12 -24.02
C LEU A 65 -4.11 8.68 -22.57
N LEU A 66 -4.97 9.08 -21.63
CA LEU A 66 -4.84 8.67 -20.23
C LEU A 66 -5.06 7.16 -20.09
N ALA A 67 -6.10 6.64 -20.74
CA ALA A 67 -6.38 5.20 -20.75
C ALA A 67 -5.20 4.39 -21.29
N ALA A 68 -4.65 4.79 -22.44
CA ALA A 68 -3.48 4.13 -23.02
C ALA A 68 -2.24 4.20 -22.12
N LYS A 69 -2.02 5.33 -21.43
CA LYS A 69 -0.90 5.45 -20.48
C LYS A 69 -1.09 4.62 -19.22
N LEU A 70 -2.31 4.48 -18.73
CA LEU A 70 -2.61 3.60 -17.60
C LEU A 70 -2.29 2.13 -17.95
N GLU A 71 -2.70 1.67 -19.13
CA GLU A 71 -2.38 0.33 -19.64
C GLU A 71 -0.87 0.12 -19.78
N GLU A 72 -0.13 1.09 -20.32
CA GLU A 72 1.32 1.02 -20.44
C GLU A 72 2.00 0.90 -19.06
N ILE A 73 1.57 1.71 -18.10
CA ILE A 73 2.10 1.68 -16.73
C ILE A 73 1.79 0.33 -16.07
N GLN A 74 0.58 -0.20 -16.27
CA GLN A 74 0.20 -1.50 -15.73
C GLN A 74 1.08 -2.60 -16.35
N ALA A 75 1.21 -2.65 -17.67
CA ALA A 75 2.04 -3.61 -18.38
C ALA A 75 3.51 -3.57 -17.95
N ARG A 76 4.07 -2.36 -17.74
CA ARG A 76 5.44 -2.16 -17.25
C ARG A 76 5.67 -2.76 -15.86
N ASN A 77 4.62 -2.82 -15.05
CA ASN A 77 4.68 -3.14 -13.63
C ASN A 77 4.12 -4.53 -13.30
N VAL A 78 3.77 -5.37 -14.26
CA VAL A 78 3.26 -6.73 -13.99
C VAL A 78 4.39 -7.76 -14.16
N GLY A 79 4.84 -8.33 -13.05
CA GLY A 79 5.64 -9.57 -13.06
C GLY A 79 4.75 -10.82 -13.21
N PRO A 80 5.34 -12.02 -13.42
CA PRO A 80 4.62 -13.27 -13.73
C PRO A 80 3.60 -13.73 -12.67
N ASN A 81 3.58 -13.12 -11.48
CA ASN A 81 2.64 -13.41 -10.40
C ASN A 81 1.75 -12.20 -10.03
N GLY A 82 1.57 -11.23 -10.94
CA GLY A 82 0.75 -10.03 -10.69
C GLY A 82 1.34 -9.03 -9.67
N LYS A 83 2.60 -9.23 -9.26
CA LYS A 83 3.33 -8.33 -8.34
C LYS A 83 4.17 -7.34 -9.14
N LYS A 84 4.28 -6.08 -8.67
CA LYS A 84 5.29 -5.13 -9.17
C LYS A 84 6.69 -5.74 -9.08
N VAL A 85 7.28 -6.02 -10.23
CA VAL A 85 8.67 -6.50 -10.36
C VAL A 85 9.46 -5.44 -11.12
N PHE A 86 10.44 -4.86 -10.45
CA PHE A 86 11.31 -3.87 -11.05
C PHE A 86 12.53 -4.57 -11.63
N HIS A 87 12.98 -4.19 -12.82
CA HIS A 87 14.19 -4.72 -13.43
C HIS A 87 15.29 -3.66 -13.44
N CYS A 88 16.53 -4.07 -13.23
CA CYS A 88 17.72 -3.23 -13.33
C CYS A 88 17.94 -2.79 -14.78
N ALA A 89 18.15 -1.49 -15.04
CA ALA A 89 18.40 -0.97 -16.39
C ALA A 89 19.70 -1.51 -17.05
N SER A 90 20.68 -1.91 -16.24
CA SER A 90 21.99 -2.40 -16.71
C SER A 90 22.03 -3.91 -16.93
N CYS A 91 21.68 -4.72 -15.92
CA CYS A 91 21.79 -6.18 -16.00
C CYS A 91 20.46 -6.93 -16.21
N ASN A 92 19.35 -6.19 -16.32
CA ASN A 92 17.99 -6.71 -16.52
C ASN A 92 17.50 -7.75 -15.48
N ARG A 93 18.15 -7.85 -14.32
CA ARG A 93 17.69 -8.71 -13.21
C ARG A 93 16.63 -8.00 -12.37
N ALA A 94 15.76 -8.79 -11.75
CA ALA A 94 14.75 -8.29 -10.83
C ALA A 94 15.39 -7.62 -9.60
N LEU A 95 14.96 -6.41 -9.28
CA LEU A 95 15.39 -5.63 -8.12
C LEU A 95 14.56 -6.00 -6.89
N ASN A 96 15.18 -5.83 -5.74
CA ASN A 96 14.49 -5.96 -4.46
C ASN A 96 13.59 -4.74 -4.23
N LYS A 97 12.33 -4.97 -3.84
CA LYS A 97 11.35 -3.91 -3.55
C LYS A 97 11.82 -2.90 -2.49
N ASN A 98 12.63 -3.34 -1.53
CA ASN A 98 13.13 -2.46 -0.45
C ASN A 98 14.43 -1.72 -0.83
N HIS A 99 15.05 -2.07 -1.95
CA HIS A 99 16.35 -1.52 -2.39
C HIS A 99 16.32 -1.26 -3.90
N LEU A 100 15.41 -0.38 -4.33
CA LEU A 100 15.24 -0.04 -5.75
C LEU A 100 16.33 0.90 -6.26
N ASN A 101 16.98 1.67 -5.39
CA ASN A 101 18.01 2.65 -5.73
C ASN A 101 19.35 2.06 -6.14
N LYS A 102 19.63 0.78 -5.84
CA LYS A 102 20.89 0.12 -6.19
C LYS A 102 20.68 -1.34 -6.52
N CYS A 103 21.16 -1.76 -7.69
CA CYS A 103 21.10 -3.16 -8.08
C CYS A 103 22.04 -4.01 -7.22
N MET A 104 21.48 -5.01 -6.52
CA MET A 104 22.28 -5.96 -5.73
C MET A 104 23.19 -6.85 -6.58
N TYR A 105 22.92 -7.00 -7.88
CA TYR A 105 23.66 -7.92 -8.75
C TYR A 105 24.82 -7.24 -9.48
N CYS A 106 24.59 -6.07 -10.08
CA CYS A 106 25.62 -5.36 -10.86
C CYS A 106 26.13 -4.09 -10.15
N GLY A 107 25.60 -3.76 -8.97
CA GLY A 107 26.01 -2.58 -8.19
C GLY A 107 25.51 -1.25 -8.73
N GLN A 108 24.86 -1.21 -9.89
CA GLN A 108 24.47 0.03 -10.55
C GLN A 108 23.34 0.74 -9.81
N GLU A 109 23.54 2.01 -9.53
CA GLU A 109 22.49 2.89 -9.02
C GLU A 109 21.37 3.02 -10.04
N GLN A 110 20.13 2.92 -9.57
CA GLN A 110 18.95 3.09 -10.40
C GLN A 110 18.38 4.48 -10.13
N PRO A 111 18.17 5.29 -11.18
CA PRO A 111 17.49 6.56 -11.01
C PRO A 111 16.06 6.29 -10.53
N PRO A 112 15.52 7.14 -9.64
CA PRO A 112 14.12 7.10 -9.26
C PRO A 112 13.26 7.29 -10.52
N ARG A 113 12.36 6.35 -10.81
CA ARG A 113 11.64 6.33 -12.10
C ARG A 113 10.40 7.20 -12.11
N SER A 114 9.89 7.58 -10.94
CA SER A 114 8.89 8.62 -10.82
C SER A 114 8.98 9.31 -9.47
N ILE A 115 8.46 10.53 -9.41
CA ILE A 115 8.29 11.28 -8.15
C ILE A 115 7.43 10.51 -7.15
N PHE A 116 6.50 9.68 -7.62
CA PHE A 116 5.67 8.82 -6.77
C PHE A 116 6.43 7.63 -6.16
N GLU A 117 7.63 7.31 -6.64
CA GLU A 117 8.51 6.31 -6.02
C GLU A 117 9.49 6.94 -5.02
N MET A 118 9.53 8.27 -4.92
CA MET A 118 10.38 9.03 -4.00
C MET A 118 9.67 9.44 -2.70
N MET A 119 8.33 9.34 -2.65
CA MET A 119 7.50 9.62 -1.46
C MET A 119 7.18 8.33 -0.69
#